data_AF-A0A7V2S593-F1
#
_entry.id   AF-A0A7V2S593-F1
#
_cell.length_a   1.000
_cell.length_b   1.000
_cell.length_c   1.000
_cell.angle_alpha   90.00
_cell.angle_beta   90.00
_cell.angle_gamma   90.00
#
_symmetry.space_group_name_H-M   'P 1'
#
loop_
_entity.id
_entity.type
_entity.pdbx_description
1 polymer ?
#
loop_
_entity_poly.entity_id
_entity_poly.type
_entity_poly.pdbx_seq_one_letter_code
_entity_poly.pdbx_strand_id
1 'polypeptide(L)'
;MENNKRSDRETPNLLEIRGARVHNLKNIDVDIPRDKLVVVTGLSGSGKSSLAFDTIYAEGQRRYMETFSAYARQFIGHLERPDVDQINGLSPVISIEQKSVNRNPRSTVGTITEIYDFLRLLFARASEAFSYNTGEKMVQYTEEQILGLIIEKYRGHNISVLAPLVRSRKGHYRELFERIRQQGYLRARVDGE
;
A
#
# COMPACT_ATOMS: atom_id res chain seq x y z
N MET A 1 21.57 -23.96 56.88
CA MET A 1 22.60 -24.39 55.93
C MET A 1 21.89 -24.74 54.64
N GLU A 2 21.74 -23.76 53.76
CA GLU A 2 22.56 -23.63 52.53
C GLU A 2 22.09 -24.62 51.45
N ASN A 3 21.34 -24.16 50.45
CA ASN A 3 21.99 -23.47 49.33
C ASN A 3 20.97 -22.92 48.32
N ASN A 4 21.07 -21.61 48.13
CA ASN A 4 20.45 -20.82 47.10
C ASN A 4 20.99 -21.27 45.72
N LYS A 5 20.21 -22.05 44.96
CA LYS A 5 20.54 -22.38 43.57
C LYS A 5 20.29 -21.12 42.73
N ARG A 6 21.39 -20.39 42.53
CA ARG A 6 21.71 -19.44 41.46
C ARG A 6 20.58 -19.27 40.43
N SER A 7 19.95 -18.10 40.48
CA SER A 7 19.16 -17.54 39.38
C SER A 7 19.91 -17.71 38.06
N ASP A 8 19.31 -18.43 37.11
CA ASP A 8 19.66 -18.30 35.70
C ASP A 8 19.59 -16.82 35.36
N ARG A 9 20.76 -16.20 35.11
CA ARG A 9 20.81 -14.85 34.56
C ARG A 9 20.35 -14.98 33.12
N GLU A 10 19.05 -14.80 32.87
CA GLU A 10 18.56 -14.48 31.53
C GLU A 10 19.44 -13.35 31.01
N THR A 11 20.25 -13.62 29.98
CA THR A 11 20.97 -12.56 29.28
C THR A 11 19.94 -11.53 28.86
N PRO A 12 20.05 -10.27 29.32
CA PRO A 12 19.01 -9.29 29.05
C PRO A 12 18.87 -9.11 27.54
N ASN A 13 17.63 -9.24 27.04
CA ASN A 13 17.31 -9.03 25.64
C ASN A 13 17.48 -7.53 25.33
N LEU A 14 18.66 -7.14 24.84
CA LEU A 14 19.05 -5.75 24.62
C LEU A 14 19.23 -5.46 23.13
N LEU A 15 18.89 -4.23 22.75
CA LEU A 15 19.37 -3.57 21.54
C LEU A 15 20.63 -2.79 21.94
N GLU A 16 21.78 -3.26 21.48
CA GLU A 16 23.07 -2.65 21.79
C GLU A 16 23.50 -1.78 20.62
N ILE A 17 23.86 -0.54 20.91
CA ILE A 17 24.35 0.44 19.94
C ILE A 17 25.74 0.85 20.41
N ARG A 18 26.74 0.68 19.56
CA ARG A 18 28.14 1.01 19.86
C ARG A 18 28.68 2.03 18.87
N GLY A 19 29.31 3.08 19.39
CA GLY A 19 30.00 4.11 18.61
C GLY A 19 29.09 4.92 17.69
N ALA A 20 27.89 5.31 18.12
CA ALA A 20 27.00 6.12 17.28
C ALA A 20 27.52 7.57 17.16
N ARG A 21 27.71 8.03 15.92
CA ARG A 21 28.30 9.34 15.55
C ARG A 21 27.48 10.13 14.55
N VAL A 22 26.26 9.68 14.24
CA VAL A 22 25.36 10.36 13.29
C VAL A 22 25.05 11.79 13.75
N HIS A 23 25.26 12.75 12.86
CA HIS A 23 25.08 14.19 13.09
C HIS A 23 25.85 14.73 14.30
N ASN A 24 25.16 14.94 15.42
CA ASN A 24 25.70 15.56 16.63
C ASN A 24 25.97 14.55 17.75
N LEU A 25 25.82 13.25 17.47
CA LEU A 25 26.16 12.19 18.42
C LEU A 25 27.69 12.12 18.58
N LYS A 26 28.14 12.04 19.83
CA LYS A 26 29.56 12.11 20.19
C LYS A 26 30.14 10.73 20.50
N ASN A 27 30.07 9.81 19.53
CA ASN A 27 30.56 8.44 19.67
C ASN A 27 29.97 7.74 20.91
N ILE A 28 28.64 7.67 20.96
CA ILE A 28 27.94 7.16 22.14
C ILE A 28 27.66 5.66 22.06
N ASP A 29 27.71 5.01 23.22
CA ASP A 29 27.28 3.63 23.42
C ASP A 29 25.98 3.63 24.22
N VAL A 30 24.97 2.88 23.76
CA VAL A 30 23.64 2.82 24.40
C VAL A 30 23.10 1.40 24.36
N ASP A 31 22.61 0.92 25.50
CA ASP A 31 21.87 -0.33 25.61
C ASP A 31 20.39 -0.03 25.87
N ILE A 32 19.52 -0.52 24.99
CA ILE A 32 18.08 -0.32 25.03
C ILE A 32 17.39 -1.65 25.36
N PRO A 33 16.57 -1.76 26.42
CA PRO A 33 15.82 -2.98 26.71
C PRO A 33 14.79 -3.25 25.61
N ARG A 34 14.82 -4.46 25.06
CA ARG A 34 13.83 -4.90 24.06
C ARG A 34 12.52 -5.27 24.75
N ASP A 35 11.46 -5.27 23.95
CA ASP A 35 10.08 -5.61 24.38
C ASP A 35 9.56 -4.69 25.50
N LYS A 36 10.08 -3.47 25.56
CA LYS A 36 9.67 -2.41 26.48
C LYS A 36 9.33 -1.14 25.71
N LEU A 37 8.44 -0.33 26.30
CA LEU A 37 8.23 1.04 25.86
C LEU A 37 9.41 1.89 26.37
N VAL A 38 10.27 2.31 25.45
CA VAL A 38 11.44 3.14 25.75
C VAL A 38 11.19 4.55 25.23
N VAL A 39 11.40 5.54 26.11
CA VAL A 39 11.22 6.97 25.79
C VAL A 39 12.58 7.64 25.78
N VAL A 40 12.97 8.18 24.62
CA VAL A 40 14.18 9.01 24.49
C VAL A 40 13.80 10.48 24.72
N THR A 41 14.39 11.10 25.74
CA THR A 41 14.08 12.47 26.16
C THR A 41 15.33 13.34 26.25
N GLY A 42 15.16 14.66 26.30
CA GLY A 42 16.24 15.65 26.34
C GLY A 42 15.92 16.93 25.57
N LEU A 43 16.75 17.97 25.78
CA LEU A 43 16.59 19.31 25.17
C LEU A 43 16.53 19.26 23.63
N SER A 44 15.94 20.27 22.99
CA SER A 44 16.00 20.38 21.52
C SER A 44 17.45 20.36 21.04
N GLY A 45 17.75 19.64 19.96
CA GLY A 45 19.11 19.49 19.45
C GLY A 45 20.05 18.59 20.28
N SER A 46 19.56 17.83 21.26
CA SER A 46 20.38 16.88 22.04
C SER A 46 20.78 15.60 21.29
N GLY A 47 20.29 15.38 20.07
CA GLY A 47 20.59 14.18 19.27
C GLY A 47 19.58 13.03 19.41
N LYS A 48 18.40 13.28 20.01
CA LYS A 48 17.31 12.28 20.11
C LYS A 48 16.91 11.73 18.74
N SER A 49 16.64 12.62 17.79
CA SER A 49 16.26 12.24 16.43
C SER A 49 17.42 11.57 15.70
N SER A 50 18.65 12.05 15.91
CA SER A 50 19.87 11.45 15.36
C SER A 50 20.02 9.99 15.82
N LEU A 51 19.75 9.68 17.09
CA LEU A 51 19.78 8.32 17.61
C LEU A 51 18.59 7.49 17.11
N ALA A 52 17.36 7.98 17.26
CA ALA A 52 16.15 7.20 16.98
C ALA A 52 15.90 6.99 15.48
N PHE A 53 15.94 8.07 14.69
CA PHE A 53 15.60 8.05 13.27
C PHE A 53 16.83 7.83 12.40
N ASP A 54 17.85 8.67 12.57
CA ASP A 54 18.98 8.69 11.65
C ASP A 54 19.99 7.56 11.91
N THR A 55 19.94 6.92 13.08
CA THR A 55 20.77 5.75 13.44
C THR A 55 19.96 4.45 13.48
N ILE A 56 19.05 4.31 14.46
CA ILE A 56 18.34 3.03 14.70
C ILE A 56 17.40 2.69 13.56
N TYR A 57 16.51 3.61 13.17
CA TYR A 57 15.56 3.38 12.09
C TYR A 57 16.25 3.26 10.74
N ALA A 58 17.22 4.13 10.42
CA ALA A 58 18.00 4.05 9.19
C ALA A 58 18.69 2.68 9.03
N GLU A 59 19.35 2.19 10.08
CA GLU A 59 19.99 0.88 10.07
C GLU A 59 18.96 -0.25 9.95
N GLY A 60 17.83 -0.14 10.64
CA GLY A 60 16.75 -1.12 10.60
C GLY A 60 16.12 -1.25 9.22
N GLN A 61 15.82 -0.11 8.58
CA GLN A 61 15.31 -0.05 7.22
C GLN A 61 16.34 -0.62 6.25
N ARG A 62 17.63 -0.25 6.37
CA ARG A 62 18.70 -0.76 5.52
C ARG A 62 18.82 -2.29 5.61
N ARG A 63 18.90 -2.85 6.82
CA ARG A 63 18.99 -4.31 7.05
C ARG A 63 17.77 -5.04 6.48
N TYR A 64 16.57 -4.50 6.70
CA TYR A 64 15.37 -5.07 6.12
C TYR A 64 15.44 -5.08 4.59
N MET A 65 15.91 -3.98 3.99
CA MET A 65 16.03 -3.89 2.54
C MET A 65 17.13 -4.78 1.95
N GLU A 66 18.15 -5.13 2.72
CA GLU A 66 19.17 -6.09 2.32
C GLU A 66 18.63 -7.53 2.19
N THR A 67 17.49 -7.84 2.80
CA THR A 67 16.83 -9.15 2.68
C THR A 67 16.10 -9.35 1.34
N PHE A 68 15.89 -8.29 0.55
CA PHE A 68 15.27 -8.42 -0.77
C PHE A 68 16.20 -9.08 -1.80
N SER A 69 15.59 -9.59 -2.88
CA SER A 69 16.32 -10.21 -3.98
C SER A 69 17.36 -9.27 -4.60
N ALA A 70 18.44 -9.83 -5.15
CA ALA A 70 19.50 -9.06 -5.78
C ALA A 70 18.98 -8.10 -6.87
N TYR A 71 17.97 -8.54 -7.63
CA TYR A 71 17.27 -7.73 -8.63
C TYR A 71 16.53 -6.53 -8.00
N ALA A 72 15.76 -6.75 -6.93
CA ALA A 72 15.03 -5.68 -6.27
C ALA A 72 15.97 -4.63 -5.66
N ARG A 73 17.12 -5.06 -5.12
CA ARG A 73 18.14 -4.14 -4.57
C ARG A 73 18.72 -3.18 -5.61
N GLN A 74 18.77 -3.56 -6.89
CA GLN A 74 19.25 -2.67 -7.96
C GLN A 74 18.36 -1.42 -8.15
N PHE A 75 17.06 -1.53 -7.88
CA PHE A 75 16.11 -0.42 -8.03
C PHE A 75 15.93 0.43 -6.76
N ILE A 76 16.27 -0.14 -5.61
CA ILE A 76 16.14 0.50 -4.30
C ILE A 76 17.26 1.55 -4.08
N GLY A 77 18.38 1.41 -4.78
CA GLY A 77 19.57 2.24 -4.59
C GLY A 77 20.37 1.83 -3.35
N HIS A 78 21.55 2.43 -3.20
CA HIS A 78 22.35 2.26 -1.98
C HIS A 78 21.80 3.19 -0.89
N LEU A 79 21.24 2.62 0.17
CA LEU A 79 20.95 3.37 1.39
C LEU A 79 22.28 3.65 2.09
N GLU A 80 22.52 4.93 2.41
CA GLU A 80 23.69 5.32 3.18
C GLU A 80 23.67 4.60 4.53
N ARG A 81 24.84 4.05 4.90
CA ARG A 81 25.02 3.45 6.21
C ARG A 81 25.14 4.56 7.24
N PRO A 82 24.38 4.53 8.35
CA PRO A 82 24.60 5.47 9.43
C PRO A 82 26.01 5.29 10.01
N ASP A 83 26.63 6.38 10.46
CA ASP A 83 27.93 6.36 11.12
C ASP A 83 27.79 5.79 12.55
N VAL A 84 27.92 4.46 12.65
CA VAL A 84 27.86 3.67 13.86
C VAL A 84 28.79 2.46 13.72
N ASP A 85 29.49 2.08 14.78
CA ASP A 85 30.43 0.94 14.73
C ASP A 85 29.69 -0.39 14.69
N GLN A 86 28.71 -0.56 15.58
CA GLN A 86 27.96 -1.81 15.67
C GLN A 86 26.56 -1.58 16.25
N ILE A 87 25.58 -2.31 15.71
CA ILE A 87 24.25 -2.44 16.30
C ILE A 87 23.85 -3.92 16.37
N ASN A 88 23.61 -4.43 17.58
CA ASN A 88 23.17 -5.80 17.84
C ASN A 88 21.73 -5.83 18.38
N GLY A 89 20.98 -6.90 18.10
CA GLY A 89 19.61 -7.05 18.60
C GLY A 89 18.55 -6.20 17.89
N LEU A 90 18.88 -5.61 16.73
CA LEU A 90 17.96 -4.79 15.95
C LEU A 90 16.92 -5.64 15.22
N SER A 91 15.63 -5.34 15.45
CA SER A 91 14.49 -5.94 14.75
C SER A 91 14.13 -5.14 13.49
N PRO A 92 13.28 -5.64 12.58
CA PRO A 92 12.68 -4.78 11.56
C PRO A 92 12.01 -3.57 12.22
N VAL A 93 12.34 -2.37 11.74
CA VAL A 93 11.90 -1.11 12.34
C VAL A 93 10.88 -0.43 11.45
N ILE A 94 9.86 0.16 12.06
CA ILE A 94 8.88 1.02 11.41
C ILE A 94 8.99 2.40 12.05
N SER A 95 9.15 3.43 11.22
CA SER A 95 9.07 4.82 11.68
C SER A 95 7.63 5.32 11.55
N ILE A 96 7.13 5.94 12.62
CA ILE A 96 5.87 6.67 12.62
C ILE A 96 6.21 8.13 12.94
N GLU A 97 6.24 8.94 11.89
CA GLU A 97 6.57 10.36 11.96
C GLU A 97 5.40 11.23 11.53
N GLN A 98 5.34 12.45 12.06
CA GLN A 98 4.46 13.49 11.55
C GLN A 98 5.05 14.10 10.26
N LYS A 99 5.21 13.31 9.20
CA LYS A 99 5.51 13.86 7.87
C LYS A 99 4.25 14.44 7.25
N SER A 100 4.40 15.52 6.48
CA SER A 100 3.29 16.11 5.72
C SER A 100 2.69 15.05 4.80
N VAL A 101 1.43 14.70 5.03
CA VAL A 101 0.69 13.78 4.17
C VAL A 101 0.66 14.35 2.75
N ASN A 102 1.11 13.56 1.77
CA ASN A 102 1.05 13.93 0.36
C ASN A 102 -0.39 14.37 0.02
N ARG A 103 -0.55 15.64 -0.38
CA ARG A 103 -1.84 16.24 -0.70
C ARG A 103 -2.31 15.81 -2.08
N ASN A 104 -2.66 14.54 -2.24
CA ASN A 104 -3.42 14.11 -3.42
C ASN A 104 -4.90 14.44 -3.17
N PRO A 105 -5.54 15.28 -4.01
CA PRO A 105 -6.94 15.68 -3.82
C PRO A 105 -7.92 14.50 -3.90
N ARG A 106 -7.52 13.35 -4.45
CA ARG A 106 -8.32 12.13 -4.47
C ARG A 106 -8.11 11.22 -3.24
N SER A 107 -7.19 11.59 -2.34
CA SER A 107 -6.92 10.85 -1.11
C SER A 107 -7.79 11.39 0.03
N THR A 108 -8.41 10.48 0.78
CA THR A 108 -9.23 10.76 1.95
C THR A 108 -8.77 9.89 3.11
N VAL A 109 -9.28 10.14 4.33
CA VAL A 109 -9.03 9.27 5.48
C VAL A 109 -9.43 7.82 5.17
N GLY A 110 -10.57 7.62 4.48
CA GLY A 110 -11.05 6.29 4.12
C GLY A 110 -10.14 5.55 3.15
N THR A 111 -9.46 6.25 2.24
CA THR A 111 -8.50 5.61 1.32
C THR A 111 -7.15 5.35 1.98
N ILE A 112 -6.69 6.22 2.90
CA ILE A 112 -5.43 6.03 3.63
C ILE A 112 -5.52 4.86 4.61
N THR A 113 -6.69 4.68 5.22
CA THR A 113 -6.96 3.60 6.18
C THR A 113 -7.47 2.32 5.52
N GLU A 114 -7.61 2.30 4.18
CA GLU A 114 -8.20 1.22 3.39
C GLU A 114 -9.67 0.88 3.72
N ILE A 115 -10.29 1.57 4.69
CA ILE A 115 -11.70 1.40 5.06
C ILE A 115 -12.61 1.57 3.85
N TYR A 116 -12.30 2.51 2.96
CA TYR A 116 -13.08 2.75 1.75
C TYR A 116 -13.10 1.53 0.83
N ASP A 117 -12.02 0.75 0.76
CA ASP A 117 -11.98 -0.46 -0.07
C ASP A 117 -12.85 -1.58 0.51
N PHE A 118 -12.88 -1.72 1.84
CA PHE A 118 -13.82 -2.61 2.51
C PHE A 118 -15.28 -2.16 2.31
N LEU A 119 -15.55 -0.86 2.37
CA LEU A 119 -16.88 -0.32 2.09
C LEU A 119 -17.30 -0.61 0.64
N ARG A 120 -16.41 -0.44 -0.34
CA ARG A 120 -16.70 -0.79 -1.73
C ARG A 120 -17.07 -2.26 -1.89
N LEU A 121 -16.34 -3.16 -1.22
CA LEU A 121 -16.64 -4.58 -1.25
C LEU A 121 -17.99 -4.88 -0.59
N LEU A 122 -18.27 -4.27 0.56
CA LEU A 122 -19.55 -4.40 1.26
C LEU A 122 -20.71 -3.97 0.36
N PHE A 123 -20.64 -2.77 -0.24
CA PHE A 123 -21.70 -2.26 -1.10
C PHE A 123 -21.89 -3.11 -2.37
N ALA A 124 -20.79 -3.59 -2.96
CA ALA A 124 -20.87 -4.46 -4.13
C ALA A 124 -21.49 -5.83 -3.86
N ARG A 125 -21.39 -6.34 -2.61
CA ARG A 125 -21.81 -7.70 -2.23
C ARG A 125 -23.16 -7.75 -1.52
N ALA A 126 -23.49 -6.73 -0.73
CA ALA A 126 -24.61 -6.78 0.21
C ALA A 126 -25.68 -5.70 -0.04
N SER A 127 -25.42 -4.68 -0.87
CA SER A 127 -26.38 -3.61 -1.09
C SER A 127 -27.34 -3.90 -2.24
N GLU A 128 -28.57 -3.41 -2.11
CA GLU A 128 -29.55 -3.38 -3.18
C GLU A 128 -29.38 -2.08 -3.99
N ALA A 129 -29.34 -2.20 -5.32
CA ALA A 129 -29.21 -1.05 -6.20
C ALA A 129 -30.58 -0.44 -6.53
N PHE A 130 -30.66 0.89 -6.53
CA PHE A 130 -31.88 1.64 -6.87
C PHE A 130 -31.57 2.66 -7.98
N SER A 131 -32.57 2.90 -8.83
CA SER A 131 -32.51 3.91 -9.89
C SER A 131 -32.56 5.31 -9.28
N TYR A 132 -31.61 6.18 -9.62
CA TYR A 132 -31.58 7.56 -9.13
C TYR A 132 -32.70 8.43 -9.73
N ASN A 133 -33.24 8.06 -10.91
CA ASN A 133 -34.31 8.81 -11.58
C ASN A 133 -35.70 8.43 -11.07
N THR A 134 -35.93 7.15 -10.81
CA THR A 134 -37.27 6.62 -10.48
C THR A 134 -37.42 6.21 -9.02
N GLY A 135 -36.31 5.99 -8.30
CA GLY A 135 -36.33 5.48 -6.92
C GLY A 135 -36.66 3.98 -6.82
N GLU A 136 -36.87 3.30 -7.95
CA GLU A 136 -37.23 1.88 -7.98
C GLU A 136 -35.99 0.98 -7.92
N LYS A 137 -36.17 -0.24 -7.40
CA LYS A 137 -35.11 -1.24 -7.32
C LYS A 137 -34.64 -1.62 -8.72
N MET A 138 -33.33 -1.64 -8.93
CA MET A 138 -32.74 -2.11 -10.18
C MET A 138 -32.96 -3.61 -10.31
N VAL A 139 -33.53 -4.00 -11.45
CA VAL A 139 -33.80 -5.40 -11.80
C VAL A 139 -32.96 -5.82 -13.00
N GLN A 140 -32.74 -7.12 -13.11
CA GLN A 140 -32.12 -7.70 -14.29
C GLN A 140 -33.19 -7.91 -15.37
N TYR A 141 -32.93 -7.39 -16.57
CA TYR A 141 -33.79 -7.62 -17.73
C TYR A 141 -33.32 -8.84 -18.53
N THR A 142 -34.28 -9.55 -19.10
CA THR A 142 -34.05 -10.60 -20.10
C THR A 142 -33.74 -9.98 -21.47
N GLU A 143 -33.16 -10.76 -22.37
CA GLU A 143 -32.84 -10.31 -23.73
C GLU A 143 -34.10 -9.83 -24.49
N GLU A 144 -35.21 -10.55 -24.37
CA GLU A 144 -36.48 -10.19 -25.00
C GLU A 144 -37.02 -8.86 -24.46
N GLN A 145 -36.95 -8.64 -23.13
CA GLN A 145 -37.35 -7.38 -22.53
C GLN A 145 -36.46 -6.22 -23.00
N ILE A 146 -35.14 -6.43 -23.11
CA ILE A 146 -34.21 -5.42 -23.63
C ILE A 146 -34.56 -5.08 -25.09
N LEU A 147 -34.80 -6.08 -25.94
CA LEU A 147 -35.19 -5.88 -27.33
C LEU A 147 -36.52 -5.12 -27.45
N GLY A 148 -37.52 -5.51 -26.65
CA GLY A 148 -38.80 -4.81 -26.59
C GLY A 148 -38.64 -3.34 -26.24
N LEU A 149 -37.86 -3.04 -25.19
CA LEU A 149 -37.57 -1.65 -24.77
C LEU A 149 -36.87 -0.85 -25.86
N ILE A 150 -35.94 -1.45 -26.61
CA ILE A 150 -35.25 -0.77 -27.72
C ILE A 150 -36.22 -0.44 -28.85
N ILE A 151 -37.02 -1.43 -29.29
CA ILE A 151 -37.96 -1.26 -30.39
C ILE A 151 -39.02 -0.21 -30.04
N GLU A 152 -39.54 -0.26 -28.81
CA GLU A 152 -40.55 0.69 -28.33
C GLU A 152 -39.98 2.11 -28.25
N LYS A 153 -38.85 2.28 -27.55
CA LYS A 153 -38.30 3.60 -27.23
C LYS A 153 -37.69 4.30 -28.45
N TYR A 154 -37.15 3.56 -29.40
CA TYR A 154 -36.44 4.10 -30.56
C TYR A 154 -37.17 3.86 -31.88
N ARG A 155 -38.47 3.56 -31.84
CA ARG A 155 -39.28 3.39 -33.05
C ARG A 155 -39.16 4.62 -33.96
N GLY A 156 -38.84 4.40 -35.23
CA GLY A 156 -38.68 5.47 -36.23
C GLY A 156 -37.39 6.29 -36.11
N HIS A 157 -36.48 5.94 -35.20
CA HIS A 157 -35.18 6.60 -35.06
C HIS A 157 -34.05 5.74 -35.61
N ASN A 158 -33.07 6.37 -36.25
CA ASN A 158 -31.82 5.69 -36.63
C ASN A 158 -30.94 5.55 -35.39
N ILE A 159 -30.65 4.31 -34.99
CA ILE A 159 -29.79 4.00 -33.84
C ILE A 159 -28.55 3.21 -34.28
N SER A 160 -27.46 3.35 -33.52
CA SER A 160 -26.27 2.51 -33.65
C SER A 160 -26.16 1.59 -32.44
N VAL A 161 -26.08 0.28 -32.68
CA VAL A 161 -25.91 -0.72 -31.63
C VAL A 161 -24.43 -1.01 -31.46
N LEU A 162 -23.90 -0.81 -30.25
CA LEU A 162 -22.50 -1.03 -29.93
C LEU A 162 -22.37 -2.14 -28.87
N ALA A 163 -21.41 -3.04 -29.07
CA ALA A 163 -21.07 -4.10 -28.13
C ALA A 163 -19.74 -3.78 -27.43
N PRO A 164 -19.72 -3.47 -26.11
CA PRO A 164 -18.49 -3.16 -25.38
C PRO A 164 -17.74 -4.45 -25.01
N LEU A 165 -16.95 -4.98 -25.96
CA LEU A 165 -16.21 -6.25 -25.82
C LEU A 165 -15.05 -6.19 -24.82
N VAL A 166 -14.44 -5.01 -24.65
CA VAL A 166 -13.37 -4.77 -23.68
C VAL A 166 -13.79 -3.61 -22.78
N ARG A 167 -13.76 -3.82 -21.46
CA ARG A 167 -14.08 -2.78 -20.46
C ARG A 167 -12.92 -2.65 -19.47
N SER A 168 -12.20 -1.52 -19.53
CA SER A 168 -11.17 -1.13 -18.57
C SER A 168 -10.08 -2.18 -18.29
N ARG A 169 -9.78 -3.05 -19.26
CA ARG A 169 -8.71 -4.05 -19.16
C ARG A 169 -7.56 -3.67 -20.08
N LYS A 170 -6.35 -3.58 -19.52
CA LYS A 170 -5.13 -3.38 -20.31
C LYS A 170 -4.77 -4.67 -21.05
N GLY A 171 -4.33 -4.55 -22.30
CA GLY A 171 -3.89 -5.69 -23.09
C GLY A 171 -3.74 -5.35 -24.57
N HIS A 172 -3.04 -6.22 -25.31
CA HIS A 172 -3.02 -6.20 -26.76
C HIS A 172 -4.14 -7.09 -27.31
N TYR A 173 -5.01 -6.54 -28.15
CA TYR A 173 -6.24 -7.20 -28.61
C TYR A 173 -6.21 -7.57 -30.11
N ARG A 174 -5.03 -7.80 -30.68
CA ARG A 174 -4.89 -8.09 -32.12
C ARG A 174 -5.77 -9.26 -32.58
N GLU A 175 -5.71 -10.38 -31.88
CA GLU A 175 -6.50 -11.58 -32.20
C GLU A 175 -8.01 -11.31 -32.12
N LEU A 176 -8.43 -10.44 -31.19
CA LEU A 176 -9.84 -10.03 -31.06
C LEU A 176 -10.30 -9.25 -32.30
N PHE A 177 -9.49 -8.29 -32.77
CA PHE A 177 -9.80 -7.55 -34.00
C PHE A 177 -9.82 -8.46 -35.23
N GLU A 178 -8.87 -9.38 -35.36
CA GLU A 178 -8.85 -10.35 -36.46
C GLU A 178 -10.13 -11.20 -36.49
N ARG A 179 -10.57 -11.69 -35.32
CA ARG A 179 -11.80 -12.47 -35.17
C ARG A 179 -13.06 -11.66 -35.53
N ILE A 180 -13.18 -10.45 -35.00
CA ILE A 180 -14.33 -9.56 -35.27
C ILE A 180 -14.40 -9.19 -36.77
N ARG A 181 -13.23 -8.97 -37.40
CA ARG A 181 -13.16 -8.72 -38.84
C ARG A 181 -13.58 -9.95 -39.65
N GLN A 182 -13.19 -11.15 -39.24
CA GLN A 182 -13.64 -12.40 -39.86
C GLN A 182 -15.15 -12.61 -39.74
N GLN A 183 -15.78 -12.10 -38.66
CA GLN A 183 -17.24 -12.10 -38.48
C GLN A 183 -17.96 -11.01 -39.30
N GLY A 184 -17.22 -10.18 -40.06
CA GLY A 184 -17.79 -9.20 -40.98
C GLY A 184 -18.06 -7.81 -40.37
N TYR A 185 -17.64 -7.56 -39.13
CA TYR A 185 -17.75 -6.22 -38.54
C TYR A 185 -16.64 -5.31 -39.10
N LEU A 186 -17.06 -4.17 -39.67
CA LEU A 186 -16.17 -3.21 -40.34
C LEU A 186 -15.78 -2.01 -39.49
N ARG A 187 -16.49 -1.79 -38.37
CA ARG A 187 -16.29 -0.63 -37.48
C ARG A 187 -16.05 -1.11 -36.07
N ALA A 188 -15.09 -0.50 -35.40
CA ALA A 188 -14.83 -0.67 -33.98
C ALA A 188 -14.59 0.71 -33.37
N ARG A 189 -14.91 0.85 -32.08
CA ARG A 189 -14.63 2.05 -31.30
C ARG A 189 -13.61 1.71 -30.23
N VAL A 190 -12.47 2.40 -30.21
CA VAL A 190 -11.30 2.12 -29.37
C VAL A 190 -10.89 3.39 -28.65
N ASP A 191 -10.73 3.32 -27.33
CA ASP A 191 -10.31 4.46 -26.50
C ASP A 191 -11.13 5.76 -26.69
N GLY A 192 -12.39 5.60 -27.10
CA GLY A 192 -13.34 6.71 -27.30
C GLY A 192 -13.52 7.13 -28.76
N GLU A 193 -12.66 6.66 -29.67
CA GLU A 193 -12.64 6.99 -31.11
C GLU A 193 -13.15 5.85 -31.99
#